data_AF-X1QHA5-F1
#
_entry.id   AF-X1QHA5-F1
#
_cell.length_a   1.000
_cell.length_b   1.000
_cell.length_c   1.000
_cell.angle_alpha   90.00
_cell.angle_beta   90.00
_cell.angle_gamma   90.00
#
_symmetry.space_group_name_H-M   'P 1'
#
loop_
_entity.id
_entity.type
_entity.pdbx_description
1 polymer ?
#
loop_
_entity_poly.entity_id
_entity_poly.type
_entity_poly.pdbx_seq_one_letter_code
_entity_poly.pdbx_strand_id
1 'polypeptide(L)'
;AKAAFITWSWTEVISLGVALGAKVSTFYGLAGLGDLIATCASTLSRNHYVGYEVAKGRSLKKISASMTQVAEGVYTAMAVHQIIRKLALETPIINLIYQVLFENLPATEALVDFGELTKSHDQPSLNALR
;
A
#
# COMPACT_ATOMS: atom_id res chain seq x y z
N ALA A 1 -0.20 -8.43 12.67
CA ALA A 1 -0.70 -8.17 11.29
C ALA A 1 -0.73 -6.67 10.96
N LYS A 2 -1.67 -5.85 11.47
CA LYS A 2 -1.85 -4.43 11.04
C LYS A 2 -0.60 -3.55 11.18
N ALA A 3 0.07 -3.57 12.34
CA ALA A 3 1.28 -2.78 12.55
C ALA A 3 2.41 -3.16 11.58
N ALA A 4 2.65 -4.46 11.40
CA ALA A 4 3.64 -4.96 10.45
C ALA A 4 3.35 -4.51 9.01
N PHE A 5 2.09 -4.62 8.57
CA PHE A 5 1.68 -4.21 7.23
C PHE A 5 1.93 -2.71 6.98
N ILE A 6 1.60 -1.86 7.95
CA ILE A 6 1.87 -0.41 7.87
C ILE A 6 3.37 -0.15 7.81
N THR A 7 4.15 -0.76 8.70
CA THR A 7 5.60 -0.58 8.76
C THR A 7 6.29 -1.01 7.46
N TRP A 8 5.92 -2.16 6.90
CA TRP A 8 6.55 -2.70 5.69
C TRP A 8 6.14 -1.91 4.44
N SER A 9 4.85 -1.58 4.32
CA SER A 9 4.36 -0.65 3.27
C SER A 9 5.12 0.68 3.32
N TRP A 10 5.35 1.20 4.53
CA TRP A 10 6.06 2.46 4.71
C TRP A 10 7.51 2.40 4.23
N THR A 11 8.19 1.28 4.46
CA THR A 11 9.53 1.07 3.92
C THR A 11 9.55 1.10 2.40
N GLU A 12 8.58 0.48 1.73
CA GLU A 12 8.48 0.52 0.25
C GLU A 12 8.19 1.92 -0.29
N VAL A 13 7.36 2.71 0.41
CA VAL A 13 7.09 4.11 0.07
C VAL A 13 8.37 4.95 0.17
N ILE A 14 9.17 4.75 1.22
CA ILE A 14 10.47 5.43 1.35
C ILE A 14 11.41 5.00 0.22
N SER A 15 11.48 3.70 -0.09
CA SER A 15 12.34 3.18 -1.17
C SER A 15 11.99 3.77 -2.53
N LEU A 16 10.69 3.82 -2.86
CA LEU A 16 10.20 4.49 -4.05
C LEU A 16 10.59 5.98 -4.06
N GLY A 17 10.38 6.67 -2.95
CA GLY A 17 10.74 8.07 -2.79
C GLY A 17 12.21 8.36 -3.03
N VAL A 18 13.09 7.56 -2.42
CA VAL A 18 14.54 7.68 -2.58
C VAL A 18 14.97 7.40 -4.02
N ALA A 19 14.40 6.38 -4.67
CA ALA A 19 14.64 6.11 -6.09
C ALA A 19 14.23 7.27 -7.01
N LEU A 20 13.27 8.10 -6.57
CA LEU A 20 12.84 9.32 -7.25
C LEU A 20 13.59 10.60 -6.80
N GLY A 21 14.62 10.46 -5.96
CA GLY A 21 15.48 11.57 -5.51
C GLY A 21 15.06 12.25 -4.21
N ALA A 22 14.07 11.71 -3.48
CA ALA A 22 13.70 12.23 -2.17
C ALA A 22 14.74 11.86 -1.09
N LYS A 23 14.80 12.65 -0.01
CA LYS A 23 15.63 12.35 1.16
C LYS A 23 14.81 11.54 2.16
N VAL A 24 15.39 10.49 2.74
CA VAL A 24 14.71 9.65 3.76
C VAL A 24 14.08 10.49 4.88
N SER A 25 14.75 11.57 5.32
CA SER A 25 14.25 12.45 6.38
C SER A 25 12.91 13.13 6.08
N THR A 26 12.54 13.33 4.81
CA THR A 26 11.28 14.01 4.44
C THR A 26 10.05 13.15 4.74
N PHE A 27 10.22 11.84 4.86
CA PHE A 27 9.14 10.91 5.15
C PHE A 27 8.73 10.97 6.62
N TYR A 28 9.65 11.24 7.54
CA TYR A 28 9.37 11.19 8.98
C TYR A 28 8.74 12.47 9.56
N GLY A 29 8.28 13.38 8.71
CA GLY A 29 7.54 14.60 9.10
C GLY A 29 6.01 14.41 9.11
N LEU A 30 5.30 15.50 9.39
CA LEU A 30 3.82 15.52 9.44
C LEU A 30 3.19 15.10 8.11
N ALA A 31 3.75 15.54 6.99
CA ALA A 31 3.24 15.21 5.65
C ALA A 31 3.48 13.76 5.22
N GLY A 32 4.35 13.02 5.92
CA GLY A 32 4.63 11.60 5.64
C GLY A 32 4.04 10.70 6.72
N LEU A 33 4.85 10.38 7.74
CA LEU A 33 4.45 9.48 8.82
C LEU A 33 3.22 9.98 9.59
N GLY A 34 3.11 11.30 9.80
CA GLY A 34 1.96 11.89 10.49
C GLY A 34 0.64 11.64 9.74
N ASP A 35 0.62 11.97 8.45
CA ASP A 35 -0.55 11.79 7.58
C ASP A 35 -0.90 10.31 7.39
N LEU A 36 0.10 9.43 7.27
CA LEU A 36 -0.10 7.98 7.22
C LEU A 36 -0.87 7.48 8.44
N ILE A 37 -0.42 7.84 9.65
CA ILE A 37 -1.06 7.41 10.90
C ILE A 37 -2.49 7.95 10.97
N ALA A 38 -2.69 9.24 10.67
CA ALA A 38 -4.01 9.86 10.69
C ALA A 38 -4.99 9.16 9.74
N THR A 39 -4.54 8.84 8.52
CA THR A 39 -5.36 8.20 7.49
C THR A 39 -5.66 6.73 7.81
N CYS A 40 -4.67 5.95 8.26
CA CYS A 40 -4.85 4.52 8.58
C CYS A 40 -5.66 4.26 9.86
N ALA A 41 -5.74 5.25 10.76
CA ALA A 41 -6.51 5.16 12.00
C ALA A 41 -7.97 5.59 11.85
N SER A 42 -8.31 6.34 10.80
CA SER A 42 -9.65 6.92 10.63
C SER A 42 -10.59 6.04 9.80
N THR A 43 -11.74 5.67 10.37
CA THR A 43 -12.83 5.00 9.64
C THR A 43 -13.59 5.94 8.70
N LEU A 44 -13.37 7.26 8.80
CA LEU A 44 -13.91 8.27 7.89
C LEU A 44 -13.07 8.42 6.60
N SER A 45 -11.95 7.70 6.51
CA SER A 45 -11.13 7.66 5.30
C SER A 45 -11.86 6.91 4.18
N ARG A 46 -11.93 7.52 2.98
CA ARG A 46 -12.48 6.86 1.79
C ARG A 46 -11.65 5.65 1.40
N ASN A 47 -10.33 5.73 1.56
CA ASN A 47 -9.42 4.61 1.31
C ASN A 47 -9.67 3.47 2.30
N HIS A 48 -9.94 3.78 3.57
CA HIS A 48 -10.30 2.78 4.57
C HIS A 48 -11.61 2.08 4.20
N TYR A 49 -12.63 2.85 3.80
CA TYR A 49 -13.92 2.28 3.35
C TYR A 49 -13.74 1.32 2.17
N VAL A 50 -13.00 1.73 1.13
CA VAL A 50 -12.73 0.87 -0.03
C VAL A 50 -12.02 -0.42 0.38
N GLY A 51 -10.94 -0.33 1.15
CA GLY A 51 -10.19 -1.51 1.60
C GLY A 51 -11.05 -2.47 2.43
N TYR A 52 -11.92 -1.92 3.29
CA TYR A 52 -12.84 -2.72 4.11
C TYR A 52 -13.90 -3.45 3.28
N GLU A 53 -14.49 -2.79 2.27
CA GLU A 53 -15.48 -3.41 1.39
C GLU A 53 -14.85 -4.44 0.43
N VAL A 54 -13.63 -4.18 -0.04
CA VAL A 54 -12.84 -5.16 -0.82
C VAL A 54 -12.55 -6.40 0.04
N ALA A 55 -12.18 -6.21 1.32
CA ALA A 55 -11.95 -7.32 2.24
C ALA A 55 -13.21 -8.17 2.50
N LYS A 56 -14.41 -7.59 2.33
CA LYS A 56 -15.68 -8.33 2.36
C LYS A 56 -16.01 -9.07 1.06
N GLY A 57 -15.14 -9.00 0.05
CA GLY A 57 -15.33 -9.62 -1.26
C GLY A 57 -16.19 -8.79 -2.22
N ARG A 58 -16.48 -7.53 -1.90
CA ARG A 58 -17.20 -6.65 -2.82
C ARG A 58 -16.26 -6.18 -3.93
N SER A 59 -16.71 -6.23 -5.19
CA SER A 59 -15.86 -5.81 -6.31
C SER A 59 -15.63 -4.30 -6.32
N LEU A 60 -14.42 -3.88 -6.69
CA LEU A 60 -14.03 -2.48 -6.77
C LEU A 60 -15.02 -1.65 -7.62
N LYS A 61 -15.48 -2.19 -8.76
CA LYS A 61 -16.51 -1.57 -9.60
C LYS A 61 -17.80 -1.25 -8.83
N LYS A 62 -18.30 -2.19 -8.00
CA LYS A 62 -19.52 -2.00 -7.21
C LYS A 62 -19.31 -1.02 -6.06
N ILE A 63 -18.11 -0.96 -5.51
CA ILE A 63 -17.74 -0.01 -4.45
C ILE A 63 -17.72 1.40 -5.04
N SER A 64 -16.94 1.62 -6.11
CA SER A 64 -16.82 2.91 -6.78
C SER A 64 -18.17 3.45 -7.26
N ALA A 65 -19.03 2.60 -7.81
CA ALA A 65 -20.37 3.02 -8.24
C ALA A 65 -21.31 3.44 -7.09
N SER A 66 -21.00 3.05 -5.84
CA SER A 66 -21.80 3.43 -4.66
C SER A 66 -21.26 4.63 -3.89
N MET A 67 -20.10 5.16 -4.30
CA MET A 67 -19.46 6.30 -3.64
C MET A 67 -19.72 7.57 -4.44
N THR A 68 -20.01 8.67 -3.74
CA THR A 68 -20.08 10.01 -4.33
C THR A 68 -18.70 10.65 -4.49
N GLN A 69 -17.71 10.16 -3.76
CA GLN A 69 -16.34 10.66 -3.74
C GLN A 69 -15.37 9.59 -4.20
N VAL A 70 -14.31 10.00 -4.87
CA VAL A 70 -13.22 9.12 -5.30
C VAL A 70 -12.32 8.80 -4.10
N ALA A 71 -11.94 7.53 -3.93
CA ALA A 71 -10.84 7.14 -3.06
C ALA A 71 -9.53 7.26 -3.85
N GLU A 72 -8.72 8.29 -3.56
CA GLU A 72 -7.49 8.54 -4.34
C GLU A 72 -6.52 7.36 -4.32
N GLY A 73 -6.49 6.59 -3.22
CA GLY A 73 -5.61 5.44 -3.04
C GLY A 73 -5.77 4.36 -4.12
N VAL A 74 -6.96 4.21 -4.71
CA VAL A 74 -7.19 3.25 -5.81
C VAL A 74 -6.38 3.66 -7.03
N TYR A 75 -6.52 4.89 -7.50
CA TYR A 75 -5.80 5.38 -8.68
C TYR A 75 -4.30 5.54 -8.40
N THR A 76 -3.95 5.96 -7.18
CA THR A 76 -2.55 6.05 -6.75
C THR A 76 -1.88 4.68 -6.76
N ALA A 77 -2.54 3.61 -6.30
CA ALA A 77 -1.97 2.26 -6.33
C ALA A 77 -1.65 1.81 -7.77
N MET A 78 -2.53 2.11 -8.73
CA MET A 78 -2.29 1.81 -10.14
C MET A 78 -1.08 2.60 -10.69
N ALA A 79 -1.00 3.90 -10.41
CA ALA A 79 0.10 4.75 -10.88
C ALA A 79 1.43 4.35 -10.23
N VAL A 80 1.44 4.10 -8.92
CA VAL A 80 2.61 3.66 -8.17
C VAL A 80 3.11 2.32 -8.72
N HIS A 81 2.23 1.35 -8.96
CA HIS A 81 2.60 0.05 -9.54
C HIS A 81 3.30 0.22 -10.91
N GLN A 82 2.83 1.13 -11.75
CA GLN A 82 3.50 1.41 -13.02
C GLN A 82 4.90 2.02 -12.84
N ILE A 83 5.10 2.87 -11.84
CA ILE A 83 6.38 3.52 -11.56
C ILE A 83 7.40 2.51 -11.02
N ILE A 84 7.03 1.71 -10.02
CA ILE A 84 7.94 0.70 -9.42
C ILE A 84 8.42 -0.32 -10.46
N ARG A 85 7.58 -0.67 -11.44
CA ARG A 85 7.94 -1.59 -12.54
C ARG A 85 8.95 -0.98 -13.50
N LYS A 86 8.88 0.32 -13.77
CA LYS A 86 9.88 1.03 -14.57
C LYS A 86 11.21 1.17 -13.84
N LEU A 87 11.16 1.32 -12.51
CA LEU A 87 12.34 1.44 -11.66
C LEU A 87 12.92 0.09 -11.21
N ALA A 88 12.27 -1.02 -11.57
CA ALA A 88 12.63 -2.38 -11.13
C ALA A 88 12.82 -2.52 -9.61
N LEU A 89 11.96 -1.86 -8.83
CA LEU A 89 12.00 -1.92 -7.36
C LEU A 89 11.30 -3.18 -6.83
N GLU A 90 11.88 -3.79 -5.81
CA GLU A 90 11.24 -4.87 -5.05
C GLU A 90 10.26 -4.29 -4.03
N THR A 91 8.97 -4.44 -4.31
CA THR A 91 7.88 -3.88 -3.49
C THR A 91 6.74 -4.90 -3.31
N PRO A 92 6.97 -5.98 -2.54
CA PRO A 92 5.99 -7.05 -2.37
C PRO A 92 4.65 -6.56 -1.80
N ILE A 93 4.62 -5.57 -0.91
CA ILE A 93 3.38 -5.09 -0.30
C ILE A 93 2.58 -4.22 -1.27
N ILE A 94 3.22 -3.31 -2.00
CA ILE A 94 2.57 -2.55 -3.07
C ILE A 94 2.01 -3.49 -4.15
N ASN A 95 2.75 -4.56 -4.49
CA ASN A 95 2.29 -5.57 -5.46
C ASN A 95 1.05 -6.31 -4.94
N LEU A 96 1.04 -6.73 -3.67
CA LEU A 96 -0.15 -7.35 -3.05
C LEU A 96 -1.36 -6.41 -3.10
N ILE A 97 -1.19 -5.13 -2.75
CA ILE A 97 -2.27 -4.14 -2.83
C ILE A 97 -2.79 -4.02 -4.26
N TYR A 98 -1.89 -3.93 -5.25
CA TYR A 98 -2.26 -3.85 -6.66
C TYR A 98 -3.04 -5.10 -7.11
N GLN A 99 -2.57 -6.29 -6.76
CA GLN A 99 -3.20 -7.56 -7.09
C GLN A 99 -4.62 -7.67 -6.51
N VAL A 100 -4.80 -7.27 -5.25
CA VAL A 100 -6.12 -7.24 -4.61
C VAL A 100 -7.06 -6.27 -5.31
N LEU A 101 -6.58 -5.09 -5.72
CA LEU A 101 -7.42 -4.06 -6.33
C LEU A 101 -7.73 -4.32 -7.81
N PHE A 102 -6.80 -4.91 -8.56
CA PHE A 102 -6.84 -4.94 -10.03
C PHE A 102 -6.72 -6.32 -10.66
N GLU A 103 -6.20 -7.32 -9.94
CA GLU A 103 -5.98 -8.68 -10.48
C GLU A 103 -6.90 -9.73 -9.84
N ASN A 104 -7.88 -9.29 -9.04
CA ASN A 104 -8.87 -10.13 -8.36
C ASN A 104 -8.26 -11.11 -7.34
N LEU A 105 -7.07 -10.81 -6.80
CA LEU A 105 -6.52 -11.59 -5.68
C LEU A 105 -7.45 -11.44 -4.45
N PRO A 106 -8.02 -12.53 -3.91
CA PRO A 106 -8.85 -12.45 -2.72
C PRO A 106 -8.07 -11.89 -1.53
N ALA A 107 -8.67 -10.98 -0.76
CA ALA A 107 -8.02 -10.38 0.41
C ALA A 107 -7.57 -11.41 1.46
N THR A 108 -8.27 -12.55 1.56
CA THR A 108 -7.89 -13.67 2.41
C THR A 108 -6.61 -14.36 1.95
N GLU A 109 -6.40 -14.47 0.63
CA GLU A 109 -5.20 -15.05 0.04
C GLU A 109 -4.02 -14.07 0.18
N ALA A 110 -4.24 -12.79 -0.11
CA ALA A 110 -3.24 -11.75 0.10
C ALA A 110 -2.74 -11.67 1.57
N LEU A 111 -3.60 -11.99 2.54
CA LEU A 111 -3.20 -12.06 3.96
C LEU A 111 -2.30 -13.27 4.25
N VAL A 112 -2.52 -14.40 3.57
CA VAL A 112 -1.65 -15.57 3.66
C VAL A 112 -0.29 -15.25 3.05
N ASP A 113 -0.27 -14.68 1.83
CA ASP A 113 0.96 -14.27 1.15
C ASP A 113 1.77 -13.27 1.99
N PHE A 114 1.10 -12.27 2.57
CA PHE A 114 1.73 -11.36 3.53
C PHE A 114 2.27 -12.09 4.76
N GLY A 115 1.55 -13.09 5.28
CA GLY A 115 2.00 -13.95 6.36
C GLY A 115 3.31 -14.66 6.03
N GLU A 116 3.41 -15.25 4.83
CA GLU A 116 4.62 -15.94 4.38
C GLU A 116 5.81 -14.96 4.20
N LEU A 117 5.58 -13.79 3.62
CA LEU A 117 6.60 -12.72 3.52
C LEU A 117 7.15 -12.33 4.90
N THR A 118 6.28 -12.24 5.92
CA THR A 118 6.75 -11.90 7.28
C THR A 118 7.54 -13.00 7.97
N LYS A 119 7.35 -14.27 7.58
CA LYS A 119 8.09 -15.41 8.14
C LYS A 119 9.49 -15.55 7.57
N SER A 120 9.71 -15.15 6.32
CA SER A 120 11.04 -15.24 5.70
C SER A 120 12.04 -14.21 6.26
N HIS A 121 11.60 -13.29 7.13
CA HIS A 121 12.38 -12.13 7.61
C HIS A 121 12.90 -11.21 6.49
N ASP A 122 12.40 -11.35 5.26
CA ASP A 122 12.70 -10.48 4.12
C ASP A 122 11.92 -9.16 4.23
N GLN A 123 12.13 -8.42 5.31
CA GLN A 123 11.64 -7.07 5.38
C GLN A 123 12.27 -6.29 4.21
N PRO A 124 11.48 -5.55 3.41
CA PRO A 124 12.03 -4.66 2.39
C PRO A 124 13.11 -3.79 3.04
N SER A 125 14.37 -3.96 2.63
CA SER A 125 15.48 -3.30 3.33
C SER A 125 15.73 -1.92 2.71
N LEU A 126 15.81 -0.89 3.55
CA LEU A 126 16.30 0.43 3.13
C LEU A 126 17.77 0.37 2.67
N ASN A 127 18.49 -0.71 2.98
CA ASN A 127 19.90 -0.89 2.64
C ASN A 127 20.12 -1.24 1.16
N ALA A 128 19.07 -1.61 0.41
CA ALA A 128 19.13 -1.83 -1.04
C ALA A 128 19.23 -0.52 -1.86
N LEU A 129 19.22 0.64 -1.19
CA LEU A 129 19.24 1.97 -1.79
C LEU A 129 20.60 2.67 -1.67
N ARG A 130 21.68 1.92 -1.39
CA ARG A 130 23.05 2.41 -1.41
C ARG A 130 23.73 2.12 -2.75
#